data_AF-Q8P5M5-F1
#
_entry.id   AF-Q8P5M5-F1
#
_cell.length_a   1.000
_cell.length_b   1.000
_cell.length_c   1.000
_cell.angle_alpha   90.00
_cell.angle_beta   90.00
_cell.angle_gamma   90.00
#
_symmetry.space_group_name_H-M   'P 1'
#
loop_
_entity.id
_entity.type
_entity.pdbx_description
1 polymer ?
#
loop_
_entity_poly.entity_id
_entity_poly.type
_entity_poly.pdbx_seq_one_letter_code
_entity_poly.pdbx_strand_id
1 'polypeptide(L)'
;MSRYLRVIVLLMSSILAPAALAADPPPAFVDAVDWPANGEGWEAFVDLEQRLDRDFDNICGDTFCGGEFSDYQPLRFRCSVNRVSGVVRSCIWTFGASEVSVDPRSGHLRSDSRVWRCTAPLKAGTRLDEMYRVLAVTNPLFEPLPGGAPPIYNGLIGCL
;
A
#
# COMPACT_ATOMS: atom_id res chain seq x y z
N MET A 1 -8.89 -25.07 -68.12
CA MET A 1 -8.17 -24.28 -67.08
C MET A 1 -9.07 -23.45 -66.16
N SER A 2 -10.37 -23.21 -66.47
CA SER A 2 -11.22 -22.30 -65.66
C SER A 2 -11.90 -22.90 -64.41
N ARG A 3 -11.89 -24.23 -64.22
CA ARG A 3 -12.54 -24.88 -63.06
C ARG A 3 -11.66 -25.01 -61.82
N TYR A 4 -10.35 -25.13 -61.99
CA TYR A 4 -9.38 -25.25 -60.89
C TYR A 4 -9.14 -23.92 -60.16
N LEU A 5 -9.32 -22.79 -60.85
CA LEU A 5 -9.13 -21.45 -60.27
C LEU A 5 -10.22 -21.08 -59.24
N ARG A 6 -11.45 -21.59 -59.39
CA ARG A 6 -12.56 -21.32 -58.46
C ARG A 6 -12.44 -22.12 -57.16
N VAL A 7 -11.81 -23.29 -57.20
CA VAL A 7 -11.62 -24.15 -56.01
C VAL A 7 -10.53 -23.60 -55.10
N ILE A 8 -9.48 -23.01 -55.68
CA ILE A 8 -8.35 -22.46 -54.91
C ILE A 8 -8.74 -21.19 -54.14
N VAL A 9 -9.61 -20.35 -54.71
CA VAL A 9 -10.07 -19.10 -54.05
C VAL A 9 -11.02 -19.38 -52.87
N LEU A 10 -11.75 -20.50 -52.87
CA LEU A 10 -12.64 -20.89 -51.78
C LEU A 10 -11.91 -21.55 -50.59
N LEU A 11 -10.68 -22.04 -50.78
CA LEU A 11 -9.87 -22.70 -49.74
C LEU A 11 -8.96 -21.74 -48.97
N MET A 12 -8.79 -20.50 -49.42
CA MET A 12 -7.89 -19.51 -48.79
C MET A 12 -8.58 -18.53 -47.83
N SER A 13 -9.91 -18.62 -47.65
CA SER A 13 -10.69 -17.67 -46.83
C SER A 13 -11.02 -18.16 -45.42
N SER A 14 -10.52 -19.33 -45.00
CA SER A 14 -11.06 -20.04 -43.82
C SER A 14 -10.17 -20.07 -42.59
N ILE A 15 -9.00 -19.42 -42.56
CA ILE A 15 -8.09 -19.55 -41.40
C ILE A 15 -7.44 -18.21 -41.07
N LEU A 16 -8.19 -17.31 -40.45
CA LEU A 16 -7.68 -16.27 -39.54
C LEU A 16 -8.87 -15.75 -38.72
N ALA A 17 -9.45 -16.62 -37.90
CA ALA A 17 -10.21 -16.12 -36.76
C ALA A 17 -9.17 -15.56 -35.77
N PRO A 18 -9.17 -14.24 -35.48
CA PRO A 18 -8.32 -13.74 -34.41
C PRO A 18 -8.78 -14.44 -33.13
N ALA A 19 -7.88 -15.21 -32.52
CA ALA A 19 -8.10 -15.68 -31.17
C ALA A 19 -8.23 -14.42 -30.30
N ALA A 20 -9.46 -14.06 -29.93
CA ALA A 20 -9.69 -13.04 -28.93
C ALA A 20 -9.00 -13.55 -27.66
N LEU A 21 -7.86 -12.96 -27.32
CA LEU A 21 -7.24 -13.13 -26.01
C LEU A 21 -8.30 -12.66 -25.02
N ALA A 22 -8.92 -13.60 -24.31
CA ALA A 22 -9.80 -13.27 -23.21
C ALA A 22 -8.97 -12.42 -22.23
N ALA A 23 -9.38 -11.16 -22.05
CA ALA A 23 -8.79 -10.34 -21.02
C ALA A 23 -9.06 -11.02 -19.67
N ASP A 24 -8.05 -11.09 -18.82
CA ASP A 24 -8.24 -11.57 -17.46
C ASP A 24 -9.32 -10.73 -16.76
N PRO A 25 -10.16 -11.35 -15.92
CA PRO A 25 -11.14 -10.60 -15.15
C PRO A 25 -10.41 -9.54 -14.30
N PRO A 26 -11.00 -8.33 -14.13
CA PRO A 26 -10.35 -7.29 -13.36
C PRO A 26 -10.12 -7.76 -11.91
N PRO A 27 -9.02 -7.32 -11.27
CA PRO A 27 -8.70 -7.75 -9.92
C PRO A 27 -9.79 -7.30 -8.94
N ALA A 28 -10.11 -8.17 -7.97
CA ALA A 28 -11.11 -7.87 -6.94
C ALA A 28 -10.64 -6.78 -5.96
N PHE A 29 -9.32 -6.66 -5.77
CA PHE A 29 -8.69 -5.68 -4.90
C PHE A 29 -7.60 -4.93 -5.65
N VAL A 30 -7.46 -3.65 -5.35
CA VAL A 30 -6.44 -2.75 -5.88
C VAL A 30 -5.72 -2.06 -4.72
N ASP A 31 -4.57 -1.45 -5.02
CA ASP A 31 -3.94 -0.51 -4.11
C ASP A 31 -4.84 0.74 -3.97
N ALA A 32 -4.85 1.38 -2.81
CA ALA A 32 -5.58 2.62 -2.59
C ALA A 32 -5.17 3.75 -3.55
N VAL A 33 -3.92 3.75 -4.07
CA VAL A 33 -3.50 4.69 -5.11
C VAL A 33 -4.25 4.49 -6.45
N ASP A 34 -4.80 3.30 -6.67
CA ASP A 34 -5.47 2.88 -7.90
C ASP A 34 -7.00 2.81 -7.77
N TRP A 35 -7.55 3.36 -6.69
CA TRP A 35 -8.98 3.42 -6.45
C TRP A 35 -9.47 4.88 -6.46
N PRO A 36 -10.61 5.23 -7.10
CA PRO A 36 -11.61 4.33 -7.69
C PRO A 36 -11.28 3.85 -9.12
N ALA A 37 -10.40 4.54 -9.82
CA ALA A 37 -9.78 4.05 -11.05
C ALA A 37 -8.26 4.23 -10.99
N ASN A 38 -7.55 3.60 -11.93
CA ASN A 38 -6.09 3.53 -11.95
C ASN A 38 -5.45 4.92 -11.81
N GLY A 39 -4.61 5.09 -10.78
CA GLY A 39 -3.97 6.35 -10.43
C GLY A 39 -4.85 7.46 -9.85
N GLU A 40 -6.19 7.35 -9.87
CA GLU A 40 -7.07 8.42 -9.38
C GLU A 40 -6.97 8.66 -7.87
N GLY A 41 -6.56 7.64 -7.11
CA GLY A 41 -6.36 7.73 -5.66
C GLY A 41 -4.99 8.27 -5.26
N TRP A 42 -4.06 8.45 -6.21
CA TRP A 42 -2.66 8.73 -5.94
C TRP A 42 -2.44 9.98 -5.08
N GLU A 43 -3.02 11.11 -5.45
CA GLU A 43 -2.80 12.38 -4.76
C GLU A 43 -3.28 12.31 -3.31
N ALA A 44 -4.52 11.87 -3.09
CA ALA A 44 -5.11 11.74 -1.75
C ALA A 44 -4.33 10.74 -0.87
N PHE A 45 -3.86 9.64 -1.46
CA PHE A 45 -3.12 8.63 -0.71
C PHE A 45 -1.70 9.12 -0.34
N VAL A 46 -0.98 9.72 -1.28
CA VAL A 46 0.39 10.24 -1.03
C VAL A 46 0.37 11.37 -0.02
N ASP A 47 -0.63 12.26 -0.11
CA ASP A 47 -0.85 13.33 0.86
C ASP A 47 -1.12 12.76 2.27
N LEU A 48 -1.96 11.74 2.40
CA LEU A 48 -2.14 11.03 3.67
C LEU A 48 -0.85 10.38 4.18
N GLU A 49 -0.12 9.64 3.33
CA GLU A 49 1.15 8.97 3.68
C GLU A 49 2.17 9.98 4.23
N GLN A 50 2.35 11.13 3.56
CA GLN A 50 3.25 12.19 4.01
C GLN A 50 2.87 12.81 5.36
N ARG A 51 1.57 12.94 5.63
CA ARG A 51 1.11 13.42 6.95
C ARG A 51 1.39 12.39 8.04
N LEU A 52 1.17 11.11 7.76
CA LEU A 52 1.48 10.03 8.70
C LEU A 52 2.98 9.97 8.99
N ASP A 53 3.82 10.05 7.96
CA ASP A 53 5.28 10.06 8.11
C ASP A 53 5.73 11.21 9.02
N ARG A 54 5.23 12.43 8.77
CA ARG A 54 5.54 13.60 9.61
C ARG A 54 5.05 13.42 11.05
N ASP A 55 3.85 12.88 11.25
CA ASP A 55 3.33 12.62 12.59
C ASP A 55 4.21 11.63 13.35
N PHE A 56 4.68 10.58 12.67
CA PHE A 56 5.61 9.60 13.24
C PHE A 56 6.95 10.23 13.61
N ASP A 57 7.54 11.01 12.70
CA ASP A 57 8.81 11.72 12.95
C ASP A 57 8.72 12.61 14.19
N ASN A 58 7.58 13.30 14.37
CA ASN A 58 7.35 14.18 15.51
C ASN A 58 7.29 13.45 16.86
N ILE A 59 6.94 12.16 16.88
CA ILE A 59 6.82 11.40 18.12
C ILE A 59 7.91 10.37 18.33
N CYS A 60 8.71 10.04 17.30
CA CYS A 60 9.58 8.87 17.39
C CYS A 60 10.55 8.97 18.57
N GLY A 61 11.23 10.11 18.72
CA GLY A 61 12.21 10.33 19.79
C GLY A 61 11.66 10.08 21.20
N ASP A 62 10.41 10.50 21.45
CA ASP A 62 9.78 10.40 22.77
C ASP A 62 9.07 9.06 23.02
N THR A 63 8.94 8.22 21.98
CA THR A 63 8.14 6.98 22.04
C THR A 63 8.90 5.76 21.56
N PHE A 64 9.13 5.63 20.25
CA PHE A 64 9.67 4.42 19.63
C PHE A 64 11.20 4.41 19.54
N CYS A 65 11.81 5.53 19.18
CA CYS A 65 13.26 5.69 18.95
C CYS A 65 14.09 5.73 20.25
N GLY A 66 13.45 5.61 21.44
CA GLY A 66 14.15 5.48 22.72
C GLY A 66 14.46 4.03 23.13
N GLY A 67 14.09 3.05 22.30
CA GLY A 67 14.14 1.62 22.60
C GLY A 67 15.39 0.89 22.11
N GLU A 68 15.18 -0.29 21.52
CA GLU A 68 16.25 -1.18 21.01
C GLU A 68 17.02 -0.55 19.84
N PHE A 69 16.33 0.22 18.99
CA PHE A 69 16.90 0.92 17.87
C PHE A 69 16.66 2.42 18.02
N SER A 70 17.66 3.24 17.69
CA SER A 70 17.54 4.70 17.76
C SER A 70 17.03 5.36 16.47
N ASP A 71 17.06 4.64 15.34
CA ASP A 71 16.70 5.17 14.02
C ASP A 71 15.58 4.35 13.38
N TYR A 72 14.34 4.52 13.84
CA TYR A 72 13.16 3.97 13.17
C TYR A 72 12.72 4.90 12.04
N GLN A 73 12.47 4.32 10.86
CA GLN A 73 12.07 5.03 9.66
C GLN A 73 10.80 4.40 9.05
N PRO A 74 9.76 5.21 8.77
CA PRO A 74 8.66 4.79 7.89
C PRO A 74 9.19 4.44 6.50
N LEU A 75 8.76 3.31 5.94
CA LEU A 75 9.17 2.87 4.59
C LEU A 75 8.03 2.96 3.57
N ARG A 76 6.89 2.33 3.88
CA ARG A 76 5.74 2.34 2.96
C ARG A 76 4.43 2.08 3.69
N PHE A 77 3.44 2.94 3.47
CA PHE A 77 2.06 2.69 3.87
C PHE A 77 1.26 2.22 2.67
N ARG A 78 0.49 1.14 2.80
CA ARG A 78 -0.32 0.57 1.72
C ARG A 78 -1.64 0.02 2.21
N CYS A 79 -2.69 0.22 1.42
CA CYS A 79 -4.02 -0.29 1.70
C CYS A 79 -4.53 -1.13 0.53
N SER A 80 -5.02 -2.32 0.84
CA SER A 80 -5.75 -3.16 -0.10
C SER A 80 -7.23 -2.79 -0.07
N VAL A 81 -7.78 -2.44 -1.23
CA VAL A 81 -9.13 -1.88 -1.35
C VAL A 81 -9.95 -2.70 -2.32
N ASN A 82 -11.17 -3.08 -1.94
CA ASN A 82 -12.09 -3.74 -2.85
C ASN A 82 -12.41 -2.79 -4.01
N ARG A 83 -12.13 -3.24 -5.23
CA ARG A 83 -12.22 -2.40 -6.43
C ARG A 83 -13.62 -1.82 -6.66
N VAL A 84 -14.66 -2.58 -6.33
CA VAL A 84 -16.05 -2.18 -6.60
C VAL A 84 -16.65 -1.38 -5.46
N SER A 85 -16.50 -1.84 -4.21
CA SER A 85 -17.16 -1.21 -3.06
C SER A 85 -16.35 -0.10 -2.39
N GLY A 86 -15.04 -0.02 -2.65
CA GLY A 86 -14.14 0.88 -1.94
C GLY A 86 -13.89 0.48 -0.48
N VAL A 87 -14.33 -0.71 -0.06
CA VAL A 87 -14.06 -1.23 1.28
C VAL A 87 -12.60 -1.61 1.42
N VAL A 88 -11.94 -1.06 2.42
CA VAL A 88 -10.55 -1.35 2.76
C VAL A 88 -10.50 -2.72 3.45
N ARG A 89 -9.70 -3.64 2.90
CA ARG A 89 -9.47 -4.96 3.47
C ARG A 89 -8.42 -4.92 4.58
N SER A 90 -7.33 -4.21 4.35
CA SER A 90 -6.24 -4.03 5.29
C SER A 90 -5.39 -2.83 4.88
N CYS A 91 -4.74 -2.21 5.85
CA CYS A 91 -3.62 -1.31 5.58
C CYS A 91 -2.39 -1.77 6.38
N ILE A 92 -1.23 -1.79 5.74
CA ILE A 92 0.05 -2.13 6.34
C ILE A 92 0.97 -0.93 6.21
N TRP A 93 1.61 -0.56 7.32
CA TRP A 93 2.72 0.38 7.35
C TRP A 93 4.00 -0.38 7.67
N THR A 94 4.95 -0.34 6.75
CA THR A 94 6.25 -0.99 6.91
C THR A 94 7.23 0.02 7.49
N PHE A 95 8.01 -0.43 8.48
CA PHE A 95 9.06 0.34 9.13
C PHE A 95 10.38 -0.42 9.05
N GLY A 96 11.47 0.31 8.91
CA GLY A 96 12.83 -0.20 9.14
C GLY A 96 13.42 0.49 10.35
N ALA A 97 14.33 -0.16 11.06
CA ALA A 97 15.14 0.51 12.06
C ALA A 97 16.56 -0.02 12.07
N SER A 98 17.49 0.81 12.52
CA SER A 98 18.87 0.40 12.74
C SER A 98 19.48 1.01 13.99
N GLU A 99 20.50 0.33 14.51
CA GLU A 99 21.34 0.80 15.60
C GLU A 99 22.78 0.60 15.18
N VAL A 100 23.58 1.67 15.26
CA VAL A 100 24.98 1.66 14.80
C VAL A 100 25.87 2.26 15.88
N SER A 101 26.85 1.48 16.32
CA SER A 101 27.83 1.90 17.31
C SER A 101 29.26 1.69 16.84
N VAL A 102 30.16 2.55 17.31
CA VAL A 102 31.60 2.44 17.06
C VAL A 102 32.25 1.73 18.25
N ASP A 103 32.99 0.66 17.99
CA ASP A 103 33.85 0.04 19.00
C ASP A 103 35.03 0.98 19.30
N PRO A 104 35.17 1.52 20.53
CA PRO A 104 36.14 2.57 20.80
C PRO A 104 37.60 2.08 20.84
N ARG A 105 37.83 0.77 20.85
CA ARG A 105 39.19 0.18 20.90
C ARG A 105 39.72 -0.14 19.51
N SER A 106 38.84 -0.64 18.64
CA SER A 106 39.20 -1.11 17.30
C SER A 106 38.80 -0.15 16.19
N GLY A 107 37.85 0.77 16.45
CA GLY A 107 37.27 1.65 15.44
C GLY A 107 36.27 0.96 14.50
N HIS A 108 35.95 -0.32 14.72
CA HIS A 108 34.97 -1.04 13.90
C HIS A 108 33.54 -0.59 14.21
N LEU A 109 32.70 -0.59 13.17
CA LEU A 109 31.27 -0.40 13.31
C LEU A 109 30.58 -1.72 13.68
N ARG A 110 29.64 -1.63 14.61
CA ARG A 110 28.63 -2.66 14.88
C ARG A 110 27.31 -2.12 14.41
N SER A 111 26.55 -2.91 13.66
CA SER A 111 25.26 -2.50 13.12
C SER A 111 24.27 -3.65 13.27
N ASP A 112 23.09 -3.32 13.78
CA ASP A 112 21.91 -4.18 13.78
C ASP A 112 20.77 -3.46 13.06
N SER A 113 19.87 -4.21 12.44
CA SER A 113 18.71 -3.65 11.74
C SER A 113 17.55 -4.63 11.68
N ARG A 114 16.33 -4.08 11.66
CA ARG A 114 15.10 -4.86 11.61
C ARG A 114 14.01 -4.16 10.80
N VAL A 115 13.06 -4.96 10.31
CA VAL A 115 11.89 -4.49 9.55
C VAL A 115 10.61 -5.02 10.18
N TRP A 116 9.61 -4.16 10.30
CA TRP A 116 8.28 -4.46 10.83
C TRP A 116 7.19 -4.17 9.80
N ARG A 117 6.06 -4.85 9.95
CA ARG A 117 4.85 -4.65 9.14
C ARG A 117 3.66 -4.46 10.08
N CYS A 118 3.36 -3.21 10.39
CA CYS A 118 2.32 -2.85 11.34
C CYS A 118 0.98 -2.72 10.62
N THR A 119 -0.06 -3.35 11.15
CA THR A 119 -1.39 -3.33 10.53
C THR A 119 -2.25 -2.25 11.19
N ALA A 120 -2.87 -1.39 10.37
CA ALA A 120 -3.81 -0.39 10.88
C ALA A 120 -5.07 -1.08 11.46
N PRO A 121 -5.57 -0.65 12.63
CA PRO A 121 -6.69 -1.31 13.31
C PRO A 121 -8.05 -0.93 12.73
N LEU A 122 -8.31 -1.33 11.47
CA LEU A 122 -9.55 -1.04 10.73
C LEU A 122 -10.74 -1.85 11.26
N LYS A 123 -11.94 -1.26 11.25
CA LYS A 123 -13.20 -2.00 11.41
C LYS A 123 -13.65 -2.60 10.08
N ALA A 124 -14.35 -3.73 10.14
CA ALA A 124 -14.96 -4.33 8.97
C ALA A 124 -15.93 -3.34 8.29
N GLY A 125 -15.86 -3.25 6.96
CA GLY A 125 -16.69 -2.33 6.17
C GLY A 125 -16.15 -0.90 6.07
N THR A 126 -14.99 -0.59 6.66
CA THR A 126 -14.33 0.72 6.50
C THR A 126 -14.16 1.04 5.01
N ARG A 127 -14.71 2.17 4.56
CA ARG A 127 -14.56 2.63 3.17
C ARG A 127 -13.40 3.62 3.04
N LEU A 128 -12.69 3.58 1.92
CA LEU A 128 -11.49 4.40 1.69
C LEU A 128 -11.82 5.91 1.62
N ASP A 129 -12.91 6.28 0.96
CA ASP A 129 -13.38 7.67 0.87
C ASP A 129 -13.75 8.24 2.24
N GLU A 130 -14.37 7.43 3.09
CA GLU A 130 -14.63 7.78 4.48
C GLU A 130 -13.35 7.93 5.29
N MET A 131 -12.39 7.02 5.10
CA MET A 131 -11.07 7.09 5.75
C MET A 131 -10.35 8.39 5.38
N TYR A 132 -10.29 8.75 4.10
CA TYR A 132 -9.69 10.02 3.67
C TYR A 132 -10.37 11.23 4.29
N ARG A 133 -11.70 11.24 4.36
CA ARG A 133 -12.45 12.35 4.96
C ARG A 133 -12.19 12.48 6.46
N VAL A 134 -12.15 11.37 7.20
CA VAL A 134 -11.89 11.39 8.65
C VAL A 134 -10.44 11.78 8.95
N LEU A 135 -9.50 11.35 8.13
CA LEU A 135 -8.07 11.64 8.28
C LEU A 135 -7.63 12.94 7.56
N ALA A 136 -8.57 13.74 7.06
CA ALA A 136 -8.30 15.06 6.48
C ALA A 136 -8.08 16.11 7.58
N VAL A 137 -7.12 15.83 8.48
CA VAL A 137 -6.72 16.70 9.59
C VAL A 137 -5.20 16.88 9.59
N THR A 138 -4.71 17.75 10.48
CA THR A 138 -3.27 18.04 10.59
C THR A 138 -2.46 16.82 11.01
N ASN A 139 -2.93 16.08 12.02
CA ASN A 139 -2.21 14.97 12.64
C ASN A 139 -3.03 13.66 12.58
N PRO A 140 -3.21 13.06 11.38
CA PRO A 140 -4.06 11.90 11.18
C PRO A 140 -3.62 10.64 11.95
N LEU A 141 -2.37 10.55 12.41
CA LEU A 141 -1.86 9.38 13.13
C LEU A 141 -2.66 9.08 14.41
N PHE A 142 -3.17 10.13 15.06
CA PHE A 142 -3.86 10.06 16.35
C PHE A 142 -5.39 10.10 16.23
N GLU A 143 -5.92 10.24 15.03
CA GLU A 143 -7.37 10.31 14.83
C GLU A 143 -8.03 8.92 14.84
N PRO A 144 -9.22 8.79 15.44
CA PRO A 144 -10.01 7.58 15.32
C PRO A 144 -10.29 7.23 13.86
N LEU A 145 -10.13 5.96 13.51
CA LEU A 145 -10.47 5.45 12.19
C LEU A 145 -12.01 5.30 12.02
N PRO A 146 -12.51 5.21 10.78
CA PRO A 146 -13.93 5.06 10.49
C PRO A 146 -14.66 4.01 11.33
N GLY A 147 -15.92 4.30 11.65
CA GLY A 147 -16.71 3.48 12.56
C GLY A 147 -16.22 3.50 14.02
N GLY A 148 -15.34 4.43 14.40
CA GLY A 148 -14.77 4.53 15.74
C GLY A 148 -13.78 3.40 16.06
N ALA A 149 -12.98 3.00 15.07
CA ALA A 149 -11.84 2.13 15.32
C ALA A 149 -10.70 2.93 15.95
N PRO A 150 -9.77 2.29 16.68
CA PRO A 150 -8.63 2.98 17.25
C PRO A 150 -7.79 3.71 16.19
N PRO A 151 -7.00 4.73 16.57
CA PRO A 151 -6.10 5.40 15.65
C PRO A 151 -5.02 4.48 15.07
N ILE A 152 -4.39 4.90 13.96
CA ILE A 152 -3.24 4.19 13.37
C ILE A 152 -2.11 4.06 14.39
N TYR A 153 -1.90 5.06 15.24
CA TYR A 153 -0.93 5.05 16.34
C TYR A 153 -1.03 3.77 17.21
N ASN A 154 -2.24 3.32 17.53
CA ASN A 154 -2.42 2.12 18.36
C ASN A 154 -1.95 0.84 17.68
N GLY A 155 -1.95 0.80 16.33
CA GLY A 155 -1.37 -0.29 15.56
C GLY A 155 0.16 -0.33 15.64
N LEU A 156 0.80 0.77 16.07
CA LEU A 156 2.26 0.87 16.22
C LEU A 156 2.75 0.39 17.59
N ILE A 157 2.04 0.71 18.68
CA ILE A 157 2.46 0.43 20.09
C ILE A 157 2.78 -1.06 20.34
N GLY A 158 2.08 -1.99 19.68
CA GLY A 158 2.32 -3.43 19.82
C GLY A 158 3.15 -4.05 18.70
N CYS A 159 3.59 -3.22 17.75
CA CYS A 159 4.28 -3.67 16.55
C CYS A 159 5.76 -3.29 16.57
N LEU A 160 6.06 -2.03 16.86
CA LEU A 160 7.42 -1.47 16.94
C LEU A 160 8.02 -1.69 18.33
#